data_AF-A0A2P2BW31-F1
#
_entry.id   AF-A0A2P2BW31-F1
#
_cell.length_a   1.000
_cell.length_b   1.000
_cell.length_c   1.000
_cell.angle_alpha   90.00
_cell.angle_beta   90.00
_cell.angle_gamma   90.00
#
_symmetry.space_group_name_H-M   'P 1'
#
loop_
_entity.id
_entity.type
_entity.pdbx_description
1 polymer ?
#
loop_
_entity_poly.entity_id
_entity_poly.type
_entity_poly.pdbx_seq_one_letter_code
_entity_poly.pdbx_strand_id
1 'polypeptide(L)' 'MASANVRDMTTRIDCDTCVVRGLACHDCVVTVLLGPPPELSFDDDERAALDILAQSGLVPPLRLVTPVSGPQIESA' A
#
# COMPACT_ATOMS: atom_id res chain seq x y z
N MET A 1 35.79 8.97 12.79
CA MET A 1 34.92 8.18 11.88
C MET A 1 33.99 7.33 12.73
N ALA A 2 32.86 7.89 13.15
CA ALA A 2 31.83 7.13 13.86
C ALA A 2 31.01 6.38 12.81
N SER A 3 31.02 5.05 12.90
CA SER A 3 30.09 4.18 12.19
C SER A 3 28.67 4.48 12.70
N ALA A 4 27.93 5.31 11.97
CA ALA A 4 26.51 5.52 12.23
C ALA A 4 25.78 4.24 11.77
N ASN A 5 25.41 3.40 12.74
CA ASN A 5 24.64 2.20 12.49
C ASN A 5 23.25 2.61 12.00
N VAL A 6 22.86 2.25 10.78
CA VAL A 6 21.56 2.59 10.14
C VAL A 6 20.34 2.21 11.02
N ARG A 7 20.55 1.35 12.02
CA ARG A 7 19.55 0.86 12.98
C ARG A 7 18.96 1.95 13.90
N ASP A 8 19.60 3.12 14.04
CA ASP A 8 19.12 4.21 14.90
C ASP A 8 18.54 5.42 14.15
N MET A 9 18.43 5.38 12.81
CA MET A 9 17.84 6.48 12.05
C MET A 9 16.32 6.29 11.90
N THR A 10 15.57 6.89 12.82
CA THR A 10 14.10 6.96 12.72
C THR A 10 13.69 8.20 11.92
N THR A 11 12.98 8.01 10.81
CA THR A 11 12.35 9.09 10.04
C THR A 11 10.90 9.23 10.49
N ARG A 12 10.50 10.42 10.97
CA ARG A 12 9.10 10.72 11.32
C ARG A 12 8.41 11.38 10.13
N ILE A 13 7.28 10.81 9.71
CA ILE A 13 6.40 11.36 8.67
C ILE A 13 5.11 11.80 9.36
N ASP A 14 4.77 13.08 9.25
CA ASP A 14 3.54 13.66 9.81
C ASP A 14 2.55 13.95 8.67
N CYS A 15 1.49 13.16 8.62
CA CYS A 15 0.43 13.30 7.64
C CYS A 15 -0.59 14.38 8.02
N ASP A 16 -0.68 14.79 9.29
CA ASP A 16 -1.67 15.76 9.77
C ASP A 16 -1.28 17.20 9.44
N THR A 17 0.02 17.47 9.30
CA THR A 17 0.52 18.78 8.83
C THR A 17 0.98 18.78 7.36
N CYS A 18 0.81 17.68 6.63
CA CYS A 18 1.25 17.54 5.25
C CYS A 18 0.38 18.35 4.27
N VAL A 19 0.95 19.40 3.67
CA VAL A 19 0.25 20.32 2.75
C VAL A 19 -0.22 19.69 1.44
N VAL A 20 0.28 18.50 1.09
CA VAL A 20 -0.11 17.74 -0.12
C VAL A 20 -0.90 16.47 0.20
N ARG A 21 -1.33 16.29 1.46
CA ARG A 21 -2.15 15.13 1.84
C ARG A 21 -3.42 15.06 0.98
N GLY A 22 -3.74 13.87 0.52
CA GLY A 22 -4.83 13.59 -0.43
C GLY A 22 -4.44 13.87 -1.89
N LEU A 23 -3.74 14.97 -2.17
CA LEU A 23 -3.37 15.37 -3.54
C LEU A 23 -2.25 14.49 -4.13
N ALA A 24 -1.21 14.21 -3.35
CA ALA A 24 -0.02 13.48 -3.82
C ALA A 24 0.17 12.12 -3.12
N CYS A 25 -0.80 11.66 -2.32
CA CYS A 25 -0.65 10.43 -1.55
C CYS A 25 -0.41 9.20 -2.43
N HIS A 26 -1.01 9.15 -3.63
CA HIS A 26 -0.86 8.03 -4.55
C HIS A 26 0.58 7.79 -5.05
N ASP A 27 1.45 8.82 -5.01
CA ASP A 27 2.87 8.76 -5.36
C ASP A 27 3.78 9.05 -4.15
N CYS A 28 3.24 8.94 -2.94
CA CYS A 28 3.99 9.18 -1.71
C CYS A 28 4.77 7.93 -1.28
N VAL A 29 5.94 8.12 -0.66
CA VAL A 29 6.73 7.04 -0.05
C VAL A 29 5.92 6.21 0.96
N VAL A 30 4.96 6.83 1.66
CA VAL A 30 4.08 6.11 2.61
C VAL A 30 3.24 5.05 1.89
N THR A 31 2.67 5.36 0.72
CA THR A 31 1.90 4.41 -0.09
C THR A 31 2.78 3.32 -0.68
N VAL A 32 4.03 3.63 -1.02
CA VAL A 32 5.00 2.61 -1.44
C VAL A 32 5.31 1.63 -0.31
N LEU A 33 5.44 2.12 0.93
CA LEU A 33 5.81 1.30 2.09
C LEU A 33 4.63 0.54 2.70
N LEU A 34 3.45 1.16 2.77
CA LEU A 34 2.27 0.61 3.46
C LEU A 34 1.21 0.06 2.49
N GLY A 35 1.37 0.31 1.19
CA GLY A 35 0.37 -0.03 0.18
C GLY A 35 -0.68 1.07 0.00
N PRO A 36 -1.52 0.94 -1.04
CA PRO A 36 -2.62 1.86 -1.28
C PRO A 36 -3.70 1.76 -0.20
N PRO A 37 -4.52 2.82 -0.03
CA PRO A 37 -5.69 2.76 0.84
C PRO A 37 -6.63 1.60 0.41
N PRO A 38 -7.36 1.00 1.37
CA PRO A 38 -8.16 -0.22 1.15
C PRO A 38 -9.31 -0.05 0.15
N GLU A 39 -9.65 1.19 -0.19
CA GLU A 39 -10.65 1.56 -1.19
C GLU A 39 -10.30 1.06 -2.60
N LEU A 40 -9.07 0.61 -2.84
CA LEU A 40 -8.61 0.07 -4.14
C LEU A 40 -8.68 -1.47 -4.23
N SER A 41 -9.52 -2.12 -3.42
CA SER A 41 -9.74 -3.58 -3.49
C SER A 41 -10.77 -3.96 -4.55
N PHE A 42 -10.57 -5.07 -5.24
CA PHE A 42 -11.56 -5.64 -6.15
C PHE A 42 -12.76 -6.22 -5.40
N ASP A 43 -13.96 -5.88 -5.84
CA ASP A 43 -15.17 -6.53 -5.35
C ASP A 43 -15.27 -7.99 -5.84
N ASP A 44 -16.33 -8.70 -5.45
CA ASP A 44 -16.51 -10.12 -5.82
C ASP A 44 -16.73 -10.30 -7.33
N ASP A 45 -17.45 -9.37 -7.98
CA ASP A 45 -17.77 -9.44 -9.41
C ASP A 45 -16.53 -9.13 -10.26
N GLU A 46 -15.75 -8.12 -9.86
CA GLU A 46 -14.47 -7.80 -10.48
C GLU A 46 -13.47 -8.94 -10.34
N ARG A 47 -13.41 -9.60 -9.17
CA ARG A 47 -12.56 -10.78 -8.97
C ARG A 47 -12.98 -11.93 -9.87
N ALA A 48 -14.28 -12.19 -10.00
CA ALA A 48 -14.79 -13.22 -10.89
C ALA A 48 -14.46 -12.92 -12.37
N ALA A 49 -14.59 -11.67 -12.79
CA ALA A 49 -14.24 -11.24 -14.14
C ALA A 49 -12.73 -11.45 -14.41
N LEU A 50 -11.86 -11.03 -13.50
CA LEU A 50 -10.42 -11.24 -13.62
C LEU A 50 -10.03 -12.72 -13.63
N ASP A 51 -10.75 -13.57 -12.89
CA ASP A 51 -10.50 -15.02 -12.88
C ASP A 51 -10.81 -15.65 -14.24
N ILE A 52 -11.91 -15.26 -14.90
CA ILE A 52 -12.23 -15.70 -16.27
C ILE A 52 -11.13 -15.27 -17.24
N LEU A 53 -10.67 -14.02 -17.14
CA LEU A 53 -9.59 -13.52 -17.98
C LEU A 53 -8.29 -14.31 -17.74
N ALA A 54 -7.98 -14.66 -16.50
CA ALA A 54 -6.82 -15.46 -16.15
C ALA A 54 -6.91 -16.89 -16.69
N GLN A 55 -8.07 -17.54 -16.55
CA GLN A 55 -8.34 -18.87 -17.09
C GLN A 55 -8.21 -18.91 -18.62
N SER A 56 -8.58 -17.83 -19.30
CA SER A 56 -8.42 -17.67 -20.75
C SER A 56 -6.99 -17.31 -21.20
N GLY A 57 -6.09 -17.03 -20.26
CA GLY A 57 -4.70 -16.65 -20.54
C GLY A 57 -4.49 -15.19 -20.96
N LEU A 58 -5.51 -14.33 -20.81
CA LEU A 58 -5.44 -12.91 -21.15
C LEU A 58 -4.72 -12.07 -20.09
N VAL A 59 -4.70 -12.55 -18.84
CA VAL A 59 -3.95 -11.96 -17.73
C VAL A 59 -3.21 -13.06 -16.94
N PRO A 60 -2.15 -12.73 -16.18
CA PRO A 60 -1.50 -13.69 -15.30
C PRO A 60 -2.48 -14.25 -14.24
N PRO A 61 -2.23 -15.47 -13.71
CA PRO A 61 -3.03 -16.02 -12.62
C PRO A 61 -3.13 -15.06 -11.42
N LEU A 62 -4.34 -14.98 -10.86
CA LEU A 62 -4.63 -14.12 -9.72
C LEU A 62 -3.80 -14.55 -8.49
N ARG A 63 -2.89 -13.67 -8.07
CA ARG A 63 -2.06 -13.81 -6.85
C ARG A 63 -2.52 -12.81 -5.80
N LEU A 64 -3.83 -12.83 -5.52
CA LEU A 64 -4.43 -11.94 -4.54
C LEU A 64 -3.86 -12.27 -3.15
N VAL A 65 -3.50 -11.22 -2.40
CA VAL A 65 -3.08 -11.35 -1.00
C VAL A 65 -4.28 -11.07 -0.11
N THR A 66 -4.51 -11.93 0.88
CA THR A 66 -5.52 -11.63 1.90
C THR A 66 -4.99 -10.48 2.75
N PRO A 67 -5.68 -9.32 2.81
CA PRO A 67 -5.27 -8.26 3.70
C PRO A 67 -5.31 -8.78 5.14
N VAL A 68 -4.18 -8.71 5.82
CA VAL A 68 -4.07 -8.96 7.25
C VAL A 68 -4.22 -7.64 7.98
N SER A 69 -4.85 -7.65 9.15
CA SER A 69 -4.91 -6.46 10.00
C SER A 69 -3.49 -6.00 10.32
N GLY A 70 -3.11 -4.84 9.77
CA GLY A 70 -1.84 -4.20 10.06
C GLY A 70 -1.80 -3.62 11.48
N PRO A 71 -0.62 -3.20 11.97
CA PRO A 71 -0.53 -2.42 13.19
C PRO A 71 -1.44 -1.19 13.10
N GLN A 72 -2.15 -0.85 14.18
CA GLN A 72 -2.95 0.36 14.24
C GLN A 72 -2.01 1.57 14.25
N ILE A 73 -1.88 2.21 13.09
CA ILE A 73 -1.10 3.44 12.96
C ILE A 73 -2.05 4.60 13.27
N GLU A 74 -2.01 5.09 14.51
CA GLU A 74 -2.68 6.33 14.88
C GLU A 74 -1.92 7.50 14.22
N SER A 75 -2.57 8.22 13.32
CA SER A 75 -2.03 9.50 12.82
C SER A 75 -2.11 10.50 13.98
N ALA A 76 -0.99 11.15 14.28
CA ALA A 76 -0.80 11.95 15.49
C ALA A 76 -0.89 13.44 15.20
#